data_AF-R7JFN2-F1
#
_entry.id   AF-R7JFN2-F1
#
_cell.length_a   1.000
_cell.length_b   1.000
_cell.length_c   1.000
_cell.angle_alpha   90.00
_cell.angle_beta   90.00
_cell.angle_gamma   90.00
#
_symmetry.space_group_name_H-M   'P 1'
#
loop_
_entity.id
_entity.type
_entity.pdbx_description
1 polymer ?
#
loop_
_entity_poly.entity_id
_entity_poly.type
_entity_poly.pdbx_seq_one_letter_code
_entity_poly.pdbx_strand_id
1 'polypeptide(L)'
;MILDYKKAKEKLLTELDTDCQQFFVKKGYILENAYFELLSDNLEKAKNLFNAIKQNDIRAHWASFMISMIEADIREYPSYFELRNFLEIDLNILINYFKGDYVEKIVRYADFMFTINPEVHKFIGRVFYNNGYDEQGKYFLDRARNYFYHDPELHYLLAYIYYTRKNFEKAEKALNDCIYILPEYYPAVNLLKKVKSLTK
;
A
#
# COMPACT_ATOMS: atom_id res chain seq x y z
N MET A 1 -2.84 -29.78 13.30
CA MET A 1 -1.89 -29.48 12.22
C MET A 1 -0.70 -28.77 12.85
N ILE A 2 0.55 -29.15 12.57
CA ILE A 2 1.72 -28.43 13.13
C ILE A 2 1.81 -27.08 12.42
N LEU A 3 1.60 -25.99 13.17
CA LEU A 3 1.74 -24.63 12.66
C LEU A 3 3.23 -24.33 12.45
N ASP A 4 3.59 -23.87 11.26
CA ASP A 4 4.92 -23.34 10.94
C ASP A 4 4.84 -21.84 10.66
N TYR A 5 5.99 -21.16 10.62
CA TYR A 5 6.04 -19.71 10.46
C TYR A 5 5.34 -19.22 9.19
N LYS A 6 5.51 -19.92 8.07
CA LYS A 6 4.94 -19.51 6.78
C LYS A 6 3.41 -19.58 6.84
N LYS A 7 2.87 -20.68 7.36
CA LYS A 7 1.42 -20.86 7.51
C LYS A 7 0.82 -19.88 8.51
N ALA A 8 1.49 -19.65 9.64
CA ALA A 8 1.03 -18.69 10.64
C ALA A 8 0.98 -17.27 10.05
N LYS A 9 2.00 -16.88 9.29
CA LYS A 9 2.06 -15.59 8.61
C LYS A 9 1.02 -15.44 7.52
N GLU A 10 0.81 -16.45 6.69
CA GLU A 10 -0.25 -16.45 5.66
C GLU A 10 -1.63 -16.29 6.31
N LYS A 11 -1.89 -17.00 7.41
CA LYS A 11 -3.13 -16.86 8.18
C LYS A 11 -3.31 -15.46 8.76
N LEU A 12 -2.26 -14.85 9.31
CA LEU A 12 -2.27 -13.47 9.82
C LEU A 12 -2.61 -12.43 8.74
N LEU A 13 -2.48 -12.76 7.45
CA LEU A 13 -2.87 -11.87 6.36
C LEU A 13 -4.34 -12.04 5.93
N THR A 14 -5.03 -13.07 6.43
CA THR A 14 -6.38 -13.44 5.99
C THR A 14 -7.42 -13.49 7.11
N GLU A 15 -7.04 -13.82 8.34
CA GLU A 15 -7.94 -13.91 9.49
C GLU A 15 -7.24 -13.64 10.84
N LEU A 16 -8.00 -13.34 11.88
CA LEU A 16 -7.49 -13.26 13.27
C LEU A 16 -7.64 -14.63 13.92
N ASP A 17 -6.56 -15.40 13.94
CA ASP A 17 -6.49 -16.72 14.57
C ASP A 17 -5.64 -16.67 15.86
N THR A 18 -6.25 -16.96 17.00
CA THR A 18 -5.59 -16.97 18.31
C THR A 18 -4.49 -18.02 18.42
N ASP A 19 -4.59 -19.15 17.70
CA ASP A 19 -3.53 -20.16 17.69
C ASP A 19 -2.29 -19.62 16.98
N CYS A 20 -2.47 -18.80 15.94
CA CYS A 20 -1.37 -18.10 15.26
C CYS A 20 -0.72 -17.08 16.19
N GLN A 21 -1.53 -16.29 16.93
CA GLN A 21 -1.01 -15.36 17.93
C GLN A 21 -0.17 -16.07 19.00
N GLN A 22 -0.70 -17.15 19.58
CA GLN A 22 0.02 -17.94 20.60
C GLN A 22 1.32 -18.52 20.05
N PHE A 23 1.32 -18.97 18.79
CA PHE A 23 2.53 -19.41 18.12
C PHE A 23 3.58 -18.29 18.01
N PHE A 24 3.18 -17.08 17.58
CA PHE A 24 4.10 -15.94 17.50
C PHE A 24 4.69 -15.59 18.86
N VAL A 25 3.86 -15.53 19.90
CA VAL A 25 4.29 -15.26 21.28
C VAL A 25 5.29 -16.32 21.75
N LYS A 26 4.95 -17.61 21.60
CA LYS A 26 5.81 -18.72 22.07
C LYS A 26 7.16 -18.77 21.35
N LYS A 27 7.22 -18.32 20.10
CA LYS A 27 8.44 -18.32 19.28
C LYS A 27 9.22 -17.01 19.32
N GLY A 28 8.70 -15.98 19.97
CA GLY A 28 9.35 -14.66 20.01
C GLY A 28 9.25 -13.88 18.70
N TYR A 29 8.26 -14.18 17.86
CA TYR A 29 7.97 -13.43 16.64
C TYR A 29 7.20 -12.14 16.98
N ILE A 30 7.94 -11.17 17.54
CA ILE A 30 7.39 -9.93 18.10
C ILE A 30 6.68 -9.10 17.04
N LEU A 31 7.25 -9.00 15.84
CA LEU A 31 6.70 -8.21 14.74
C LEU A 31 5.31 -8.73 14.33
N GLU A 32 5.18 -10.04 14.09
CA GLU A 32 3.92 -10.67 13.71
C GLU A 32 2.88 -10.56 14.82
N ASN A 33 3.29 -10.73 16.08
CA ASN A 33 2.39 -10.53 17.21
C ASN A 33 1.92 -9.05 17.30
N ALA A 34 2.79 -8.08 17.02
CA ALA A 34 2.42 -6.66 17.01
C ALA A 34 1.38 -6.36 15.91
N TYR A 35 1.54 -6.93 14.71
CA TYR A 35 0.51 -6.84 13.66
C TYR A 35 -0.80 -7.50 14.07
N PHE A 36 -0.75 -8.67 14.73
CA PHE A 36 -1.97 -9.30 15.26
C PHE A 36 -2.72 -8.36 16.20
N GLU A 37 -2.02 -7.74 17.15
CA GLU A 37 -2.63 -6.78 18.10
C GLU A 37 -3.19 -5.55 17.39
N LEU A 38 -2.47 -5.00 16.41
CA LEU A 38 -2.94 -3.87 15.58
C LEU A 38 -4.26 -4.21 14.89
N LEU A 39 -4.32 -5.37 14.24
CA LEU A 39 -5.51 -5.83 13.50
C LEU A 39 -6.65 -6.25 14.44
N SER A 40 -6.34 -6.53 15.70
CA SER A 40 -7.31 -6.82 16.77
C SER A 40 -7.75 -5.57 17.56
N ASP A 41 -7.43 -4.36 17.08
CA ASP A 41 -7.73 -3.06 17.72
C ASP A 41 -7.06 -2.81 19.08
N ASN A 42 -6.06 -3.60 19.44
CA ASN A 42 -5.26 -3.40 20.64
C ASN A 42 -4.07 -2.47 20.36
N LEU A 43 -4.34 -1.22 19.96
CA LEU A 43 -3.33 -0.26 19.52
C LEU A 43 -2.23 -0.02 20.56
N GLU A 44 -2.58 0.10 21.83
CA GLU A 44 -1.60 0.31 22.91
C GLU A 44 -0.58 -0.83 22.97
N LYS A 45 -1.07 -2.08 22.89
CA LYS A 45 -0.21 -3.27 22.93
C LYS A 45 0.62 -3.41 21.66
N ALA A 46 0.01 -3.17 20.49
CA ALA A 46 0.72 -3.14 19.22
C ALA A 46 1.86 -2.12 19.23
N LYS A 47 1.58 -0.89 19.70
CA LYS A 47 2.56 0.19 19.85
C LYS A 47 3.71 -0.20 20.75
N ASN A 48 3.44 -0.82 21.90
CA ASN A 48 4.47 -1.29 22.82
C ASN A 48 5.37 -2.35 22.18
N LEU A 49 4.78 -3.32 21.46
CA LEU A 49 5.54 -4.37 20.78
C LEU A 49 6.39 -3.82 19.63
N PHE A 50 5.86 -2.94 18.79
CA PHE A 50 6.65 -2.31 17.72
C PHE A 50 7.78 -1.45 18.29
N ASN A 51 7.51 -0.63 19.32
CA ASN A 51 8.54 0.19 19.97
C ASN A 51 9.67 -0.64 20.60
N ALA A 52 9.38 -1.86 21.06
CA ALA A 52 10.39 -2.75 21.64
C ALA A 52 11.46 -3.20 20.62
N ILE A 53 11.12 -3.25 19.33
CA ILE A 53 12.01 -3.77 18.27
C ILE A 53 12.36 -2.75 17.17
N LYS A 54 11.73 -1.56 17.15
CA LYS A 54 11.89 -0.58 16.06
C LYS A 54 13.31 -0.11 15.80
N GLN A 55 14.21 -0.18 16.79
CA GLN A 55 15.62 0.22 16.61
C GLN A 55 16.40 -0.76 15.73
N ASN A 56 15.95 -2.01 15.64
CA ASN A 56 16.62 -3.07 14.88
C ASN A 56 15.77 -3.61 13.72
N ASP A 57 14.51 -3.19 13.61
CA ASP A 57 13.57 -3.67 12.60
C ASP A 57 12.84 -2.48 11.92
N ILE A 58 13.16 -2.26 10.64
CA ILE A 58 12.59 -1.18 9.83
C ILE A 58 11.08 -1.33 9.61
N ARG A 59 10.54 -2.56 9.64
CA ARG A 59 9.10 -2.80 9.49
C ARG A 59 8.36 -2.38 10.76
N ALA A 60 8.98 -2.58 11.92
CA ALA A 60 8.45 -2.13 13.20
C ALA A 60 8.57 -0.61 13.40
N HIS A 61 9.65 0.00 12.90
CA HIS A 61 9.78 1.47 12.88
C HIS A 61 8.66 2.11 12.06
N TRP A 62 8.46 1.65 10.83
CA TRP A 62 7.33 2.06 10.00
C TRP A 62 5.98 1.85 10.71
N ALA A 63 5.74 0.68 11.31
CA ALA A 63 4.49 0.40 11.99
C ALA A 63 4.24 1.33 13.19
N SER A 64 5.30 1.70 13.91
CA SER A 64 5.25 2.69 14.99
C SER A 64 4.83 4.06 14.46
N PHE A 65 5.40 4.48 13.33
CA PHE A 65 4.97 5.70 12.64
C PHE A 65 3.52 5.62 12.16
N MET A 66 3.09 4.49 11.61
CA MET A 66 1.71 4.26 11.19
C MET A 66 0.72 4.40 12.36
N ILE A 67 1.02 3.81 13.52
CA ILE A 67 0.20 3.98 14.72
C ILE A 67 0.16 5.45 15.15
N SER A 68 1.28 6.17 15.07
CA SER A 68 1.32 7.60 15.40
C SER A 68 0.37 8.44 14.53
N MET A 69 0.17 8.07 13.25
CA MET A 69 -0.84 8.68 12.38
C MET A 69 -2.27 8.35 12.82
N ILE A 70 -2.53 7.11 13.23
CA ILE A 70 -3.84 6.65 13.71
C ILE A 70 -4.22 7.33 15.05
N GLU A 71 -3.23 7.63 15.89
CA GLU A 71 -3.42 8.32 17.17
C GLU A 71 -3.35 9.86 17.05
N ALA A 72 -2.95 10.38 15.88
CA ALA A 72 -2.66 11.79 15.66
C ALA A 72 -1.59 12.38 16.62
N ASP A 73 -0.57 11.58 16.94
CA ASP A 73 0.55 11.91 17.82
C ASP A 73 1.89 11.63 17.11
N ILE A 74 2.15 12.33 16.01
CA ILE A 74 3.37 12.16 15.21
C ILE A 74 4.58 12.65 15.99
N ARG A 75 5.50 11.73 16.30
CA ARG A 75 6.75 12.03 17.05
C ARG A 75 8.02 11.71 16.27
N GLU A 76 7.92 10.81 15.31
CA GLU A 76 9.03 10.32 14.49
C GLU A 76 8.56 10.30 13.03
N TYR A 77 9.50 10.28 12.08
CA TYR A 77 9.22 10.32 10.66
C TYR A 77 9.70 9.05 9.96
N PRO A 78 8.98 8.58 8.92
CA PRO A 78 9.45 7.47 8.12
C PRO A 78 10.56 7.94 7.18
N SER A 79 11.39 7.00 6.76
CA SER A 79 12.29 7.19 5.63
C SER A 79 11.55 7.10 4.29
N TYR A 80 12.19 7.60 3.23
CA TYR A 80 11.74 7.43 1.85
C TYR A 80 11.42 5.96 1.51
N PHE A 81 12.31 5.05 1.94
CA PHE A 81 12.19 3.62 1.64
C PHE A 81 11.09 2.93 2.43
N GLU A 82 10.81 3.36 3.66
CA GLU A 82 9.68 2.82 4.41
C GLU A 82 8.35 3.17 3.74
N LEU A 83 8.18 4.43 3.30
CA LEU A 83 7.00 4.81 2.52
C LEU A 83 6.88 4.00 1.23
N ARG A 84 8.00 3.85 0.50
CA ARG A 84 8.03 3.07 -0.76
C ARG A 84 7.70 1.59 -0.55
N ASN A 85 8.17 0.98 0.53
CA ASN A 85 8.08 -0.46 0.72
C ASN A 85 6.82 -0.89 1.46
N PHE A 86 6.28 -0.05 2.35
CA PHE A 86 5.32 -0.51 3.36
C PHE A 86 3.95 0.16 3.29
N LEU A 87 3.84 1.40 2.79
CA LEU A 87 2.56 2.12 2.77
C LEU A 87 1.48 1.37 1.98
N GLU A 88 1.81 0.93 0.77
CA GLU A 88 0.88 0.17 -0.08
C GLU A 88 0.45 -1.14 0.58
N ILE A 89 1.40 -1.86 1.18
CA ILE A 89 1.15 -3.16 1.83
C ILE A 89 0.22 -2.99 3.03
N ASP A 90 0.48 -2.03 3.91
CA ASP A 90 -0.32 -1.86 5.12
C ASP A 90 -1.71 -1.31 4.85
N LEU A 91 -1.85 -0.35 3.94
CA LEU A 91 -3.18 0.11 3.57
C LEU A 91 -4.02 -1.05 3.01
N ASN A 92 -3.40 -1.93 2.21
CA ASN A 92 -4.09 -3.11 1.69
C ASN A 92 -4.49 -4.10 2.81
N ILE A 93 -3.58 -4.37 3.76
CA ILE A 93 -3.88 -5.23 4.93
C ILE A 93 -5.02 -4.62 5.75
N LEU A 94 -4.95 -3.33 6.09
CA LEU A 94 -5.96 -2.65 6.90
C LEU A 94 -7.34 -2.66 6.23
N ILE A 95 -7.41 -2.45 4.91
CA ILE A 95 -8.66 -2.56 4.16
C ILE A 95 -9.22 -3.98 4.23
N ASN A 96 -8.39 -5.02 4.04
CA ASN A 96 -8.83 -6.41 4.11
C ASN A 96 -9.35 -6.80 5.51
N TYR A 97 -8.86 -6.15 6.56
CA TYR A 97 -9.33 -6.32 7.94
C TYR A 97 -10.43 -5.32 8.33
N PHE A 98 -11.05 -4.64 7.36
CA PHE A 98 -12.14 -3.68 7.56
C PHE A 98 -11.79 -2.51 8.49
N LYS A 99 -10.51 -2.11 8.56
CA LYS A 99 -10.01 -0.98 9.37
C LYS A 99 -10.11 0.35 8.65
N GLY A 100 -11.32 0.66 8.16
CA GLY A 100 -11.57 1.86 7.35
C GLY A 100 -11.24 3.17 8.07
N ASP A 101 -11.45 3.22 9.38
CA ASP A 101 -11.11 4.36 10.23
C ASP A 101 -9.58 4.56 10.34
N TYR A 102 -8.79 3.49 10.42
CA TYR A 102 -7.33 3.58 10.42
C TYR A 102 -6.82 4.06 9.06
N VAL A 103 -7.36 3.49 7.98
CA VAL A 103 -7.04 3.89 6.60
C VAL A 103 -7.33 5.37 6.41
N GLU A 104 -8.50 5.86 6.81
CA GLU A 104 -8.87 7.27 6.71
C GLU A 104 -7.86 8.16 7.45
N LYS A 105 -7.52 7.81 8.69
CA LYS A 105 -6.56 8.58 9.49
C LYS A 105 -5.18 8.61 8.85
N ILE A 106 -4.70 7.50 8.30
CA ILE A 106 -3.39 7.43 7.62
C ILE A 106 -3.39 8.30 6.36
N VAL A 107 -4.40 8.18 5.49
CA VAL A 107 -4.41 8.92 4.21
C VAL A 107 -4.62 10.42 4.38
N ARG A 108 -5.14 10.89 5.53
CA ARG A 108 -5.14 12.32 5.88
C ARG A 108 -3.72 12.92 5.95
N TYR A 109 -2.70 12.11 6.23
CA TYR A 109 -1.30 12.51 6.21
C TYR A 109 -0.62 12.34 4.84
N ALA A 110 -1.36 12.07 3.75
CA ALA A 110 -0.78 11.85 2.43
C ALA A 110 0.11 13.02 1.96
N ASP A 111 -0.32 14.26 2.18
CA ASP A 111 0.44 15.44 1.76
C ASP A 111 1.69 15.66 2.61
N PHE A 112 1.64 15.28 3.90
CA PHE A 112 2.82 15.24 4.75
C PHE A 112 3.82 14.19 4.26
N MET A 113 3.37 12.94 4.06
CA MET A 113 4.20 11.85 3.56
C MET A 113 4.77 12.15 2.16
N PHE A 114 4.04 12.87 1.32
CA PHE A 114 4.48 13.31 0.00
C PHE A 114 5.75 14.18 0.04
N THR A 115 5.92 15.00 1.09
CA THR A 115 7.14 15.80 1.27
C THR A 115 8.39 14.93 1.49
N ILE A 116 8.21 13.67 1.89
CA ILE A 116 9.28 12.69 2.12
C ILE A 116 9.44 11.79 0.89
N ASN A 117 8.33 11.29 0.34
CA ASN A 117 8.33 10.46 -0.86
C ASN A 117 7.22 10.92 -1.84
N PRO A 118 7.58 11.44 -3.03
CA PRO A 118 6.64 11.96 -4.00
C PRO A 118 5.69 10.92 -4.61
N GLU A 119 6.00 9.62 -4.48
CA GLU A 119 5.19 8.53 -5.02
C GLU A 119 3.99 8.17 -4.11
N VAL A 120 3.86 8.80 -2.94
CA VAL A 120 2.81 8.48 -1.94
C VAL A 120 1.41 8.48 -2.53
N HIS A 121 1.02 9.50 -3.30
CA HIS A 121 -0.31 9.54 -3.93
C HIS A 121 -0.49 8.41 -4.97
N LYS A 122 0.58 7.99 -5.66
CA LYS A 122 0.55 6.83 -6.58
C LYS A 122 0.27 5.54 -5.80
N PHE A 123 0.95 5.33 -4.67
CA PHE A 123 0.76 4.15 -3.81
C PHE A 123 -0.65 4.10 -3.23
N ILE A 124 -1.12 5.19 -2.63
CA ILE A 124 -2.48 5.26 -2.05
C ILE A 124 -3.54 5.03 -3.13
N GLY A 125 -3.41 5.70 -4.28
CA GLY A 125 -4.35 5.55 -5.39
C GLY A 125 -4.42 4.12 -5.91
N ARG A 126 -3.27 3.45 -6.04
CA ARG A 126 -3.20 2.03 -6.46
C ARG A 126 -3.90 1.11 -5.46
N VAL A 127 -3.69 1.29 -4.16
CA VAL A 127 -4.36 0.49 -3.12
C VAL A 127 -5.87 0.62 -3.23
N PHE A 128 -6.39 1.84 -3.30
CA PHE A 128 -7.83 2.07 -3.38
C PHE A 128 -8.44 1.43 -4.63
N TYR A 129 -7.80 1.58 -5.80
CA TYR A 129 -8.25 0.93 -7.02
C TYR A 129 -8.25 -0.60 -6.92
N ASN A 130 -7.18 -1.19 -6.39
CA ASN A 130 -7.09 -2.65 -6.23
C ASN A 130 -8.15 -3.22 -5.29
N ASN A 131 -8.67 -2.39 -4.37
CA ASN A 131 -9.73 -2.75 -3.42
C ASN A 131 -11.13 -2.28 -3.86
N GLY A 132 -11.29 -1.79 -5.08
CA GLY A 132 -12.60 -1.40 -5.64
C GLY A 132 -13.10 0.00 -5.21
N TYR A 133 -12.29 0.79 -4.52
CA TYR A 133 -12.58 2.18 -4.15
C TYR A 133 -12.19 3.13 -5.29
N ASP A 134 -12.90 3.02 -6.42
CA ASP A 134 -12.53 3.69 -7.67
C ASP A 134 -12.47 5.22 -7.56
N GLU A 135 -13.40 5.85 -6.83
CA GLU A 135 -13.46 7.31 -6.70
C GLU A 135 -12.29 7.85 -5.87
N GLN A 136 -12.01 7.21 -4.75
CA GLN A 136 -10.88 7.54 -3.87
C GLN A 136 -9.56 7.27 -4.59
N GLY A 137 -9.45 6.13 -5.28
CA GLY A 137 -8.30 5.78 -6.10
C GLY A 137 -8.03 6.84 -7.16
N LYS A 138 -9.07 7.27 -7.88
CA LYS A 138 -8.97 8.32 -8.89
C LYS A 138 -8.48 9.63 -8.30
N TYR A 139 -9.03 10.04 -7.17
CA TYR A 139 -8.61 11.27 -6.48
C TYR A 139 -7.10 11.28 -6.22
N PHE A 140 -6.56 10.20 -5.65
CA PHE A 140 -5.12 10.12 -5.38
C PHE A 140 -4.26 10.00 -6.65
N LEU A 141 -4.69 9.25 -7.67
CA LEU A 141 -3.93 9.16 -8.92
C LEU A 141 -3.94 10.46 -9.73
N ASP A 142 -5.04 11.23 -9.70
CA ASP A 142 -5.08 12.55 -10.32
C ASP A 142 -4.11 13.52 -9.61
N ARG A 143 -4.00 13.45 -8.28
CA ARG A 143 -2.98 14.20 -7.52
C ARG A 143 -1.55 13.76 -7.87
N ALA A 144 -1.30 12.45 -7.92
CA ALA A 144 0.00 11.90 -8.32
C ALA A 144 0.41 12.43 -9.71
N ARG A 145 -0.53 12.48 -10.65
CA ARG A 145 -0.28 12.98 -12.02
C ARG A 145 0.02 14.47 -12.03
N ASN A 146 -0.67 15.25 -11.20
CA ASN A 146 -0.44 16.69 -11.11
C ASN A 146 0.93 17.03 -10.51
N TYR A 147 1.40 16.23 -9.54
CA TYR A 147 2.70 16.43 -8.92
C TYR A 147 3.86 15.85 -9.74
N PHE A 148 3.67 14.68 -10.36
CA PHE A 148 4.73 13.92 -11.05
C PHE A 148 4.24 13.37 -12.39
N TYR A 149 3.95 14.26 -13.34
CA TYR A 149 3.53 13.87 -14.69
C TYR A 149 4.59 13.07 -15.46
N HIS A 150 5.89 13.23 -15.15
CA HIS A 150 6.96 12.51 -15.84
C HIS A 150 7.27 11.13 -15.26
N ASP A 151 6.41 10.58 -14.39
CA ASP A 151 6.51 9.18 -13.95
C ASP A 151 5.87 8.23 -14.99
N PRO A 152 6.66 7.43 -15.73
CA PRO A 152 6.10 6.47 -16.70
C PRO A 152 5.28 5.37 -16.02
N GLU A 153 5.60 4.97 -14.79
CA GLU A 153 4.84 3.93 -14.07
C GLU A 153 3.43 4.40 -13.71
N LEU A 154 3.27 5.69 -13.41
CA LEU A 154 1.97 6.29 -13.13
C LEU A 154 1.07 6.24 -14.38
N HIS A 155 1.59 6.60 -15.54
CA HIS A 155 0.85 6.54 -16.80
C HIS A 155 0.49 5.11 -17.17
N TYR A 156 1.40 4.17 -16.96
CA TYR A 156 1.10 2.75 -17.15
C TYR A 156 0.02 2.25 -16.19
N LEU A 157 0.05 2.65 -14.92
CA LEU A 157 -0.99 2.32 -13.94
C LEU A 157 -2.36 2.84 -14.38
N LEU A 158 -2.44 4.12 -14.77
CA LEU A 158 -3.67 4.73 -15.29
C LEU A 158 -4.18 3.99 -16.54
N ALA A 159 -3.28 3.66 -17.47
CA ALA A 159 -3.61 2.87 -18.64
C ALA A 159 -4.18 1.50 -18.29
N TYR A 160 -3.54 0.79 -17.35
CA TYR A 160 -3.99 -0.52 -16.90
C TYR A 160 -5.38 -0.45 -16.28
N ILE A 161 -5.65 0.57 -15.44
CA ILE A 161 -6.97 0.82 -14.86
C ILE A 161 -8.02 1.09 -15.95
N TYR A 162 -7.71 1.94 -16.94
CA TYR A 162 -8.65 2.19 -18.04
C TYR A 162 -8.90 0.93 -18.87
N TYR A 163 -7.85 0.14 -19.11
CA TYR A 163 -7.94 -1.12 -19.84
C TYR A 163 -8.84 -2.14 -19.13
N THR A 164 -8.67 -2.37 -17.82
CA THR A 164 -9.51 -3.31 -17.05
C THR A 164 -10.98 -2.87 -17.00
N ARG A 165 -11.23 -1.56 -17.06
CA ARG A 165 -12.57 -0.95 -17.17
C ARG A 165 -13.09 -0.84 -18.61
N LYS A 166 -12.41 -1.46 -19.58
CA LYS A 166 -12.76 -1.46 -21.02
C LYS A 166 -12.83 -0.06 -21.65
N ASN A 167 -12.20 0.94 -21.03
CA ASN A 167 -12.05 2.28 -21.60
C ASN A 167 -10.79 2.33 -22.47
N PHE A 168 -10.85 1.71 -23.65
CA PHE A 168 -9.69 1.52 -24.52
C PHE A 168 -9.10 2.82 -25.06
N GLU A 169 -9.94 3.83 -25.30
CA GLU A 169 -9.48 5.15 -25.77
C GLU A 169 -8.58 5.84 -24.72
N LYS A 170 -9.02 5.91 -23.46
CA LYS A 170 -8.20 6.48 -22.39
C LYS A 170 -6.99 5.62 -22.07
N ALA A 171 -7.12 4.30 -22.17
CA ALA A 171 -5.99 3.38 -22.00
C ALA A 171 -4.91 3.65 -23.05
N GLU A 172 -5.28 3.74 -24.33
CA GLU A 172 -4.33 4.06 -25.41
C GLU A 172 -3.65 5.41 -25.18
N LYS A 173 -4.40 6.45 -24.82
CA LYS A 173 -3.82 7.76 -24.53
C LYS A 173 -2.77 7.69 -23.42
N ALA A 174 -3.10 7.08 -22.28
CA ALA A 174 -2.16 6.95 -21.16
C ALA A 174 -0.94 6.09 -21.52
N LEU A 175 -1.09 5.07 -22.37
CA LEU A 175 0.04 4.27 -22.87
C LEU A 175 0.96 5.07 -23.78
N ASN A 176 0.40 5.92 -24.63
CA ASN A 176 1.19 6.81 -25.47
C ASN A 176 1.94 7.84 -24.62
N ASP A 177 1.32 8.41 -23.60
CA ASP A 177 2.00 9.31 -22.64
C ASP A 177 3.16 8.59 -21.93
N CYS A 178 2.93 7.34 -21.48
CA CYS A 178 3.96 6.49 -20.87
C CYS A 178 5.15 6.24 -21.81
N ILE A 179 4.89 5.85 -23.06
CA ILE A 179 5.91 5.55 -24.08
C ILE A 179 6.62 6.83 -24.54
N TYR A 180 5.94 7.97 -24.55
CA TYR A 180 6.58 9.25 -24.84
C TYR A 180 7.66 9.58 -23.80
N ILE A 181 7.39 9.30 -22.52
CA ILE A 181 8.34 9.51 -21.42
C ILE A 181 9.44 8.44 -21.43
N LEU A 182 9.08 7.17 -21.61
CA LEU A 182 9.99 6.03 -21.63
C LEU A 182 9.68 5.09 -22.82
N PRO A 183 10.29 5.31 -24.00
CA PRO A 183 9.95 4.61 -25.24
C PRO A 183 10.00 3.09 -25.19
N GLU A 184 10.92 2.54 -24.41
CA GLU A 184 11.15 1.09 -24.33
C GLU A 184 10.51 0.46 -23.09
N TYR A 185 9.54 1.14 -22.46
CA TYR A 185 8.84 0.57 -21.30
C TYR A 185 7.98 -0.62 -21.72
N TYR A 186 8.58 -1.81 -21.62
CA TYR A 186 8.03 -3.07 -22.12
C TYR A 186 6.58 -3.34 -21.69
N PRO A 187 6.17 -3.11 -20.42
CA PRO A 187 4.78 -3.27 -20.00
C PRO A 187 3.80 -2.42 -20.83
N ALA A 188 4.13 -1.15 -21.07
CA ALA A 188 3.27 -0.25 -21.85
C ALA A 188 3.23 -0.63 -23.33
N VAL A 189 4.38 -0.95 -23.94
CA VAL A 189 4.45 -1.37 -25.35
C VAL A 189 3.60 -2.64 -25.57
N ASN A 190 3.67 -3.60 -24.65
CA ASN A 190 2.89 -4.84 -24.76
C ASN A 190 1.39 -4.59 -24.58
N LEU A 191 1.00 -3.78 -23.58
CA LEU A 191 -0.41 -3.46 -23.36
C LEU A 191 -1.01 -2.65 -24.52
N LEU A 192 -0.24 -1.74 -25.12
CA LEU A 192 -0.68 -0.94 -26.27
C LEU A 192 -1.01 -1.82 -27.48
N LYS A 193 -0.19 -2.84 -27.75
CA LYS A 193 -0.47 -3.82 -28.82
C LYS A 193 -1.81 -4.53 -28.58
N LYS A 194 -2.10 -4.92 -27.34
CA LYS A 194 -3.38 -5.55 -26.95
C LYS A 194 -4.55 -4.59 -27.13
N VAL A 195 -4.44 -3.35 -26.64
CA VAL A 195 -5.48 -2.32 -26.79
C VAL A 195 -5.81 -2.10 -28.27
N LYS A 196 -4.80 -1.90 -29.12
CA LYS A 196 -4.98 -1.69 -30.57
C LYS A 196 -5.59 -2.88 -31.30
N SER A 197 -5.41 -4.10 -30.81
CA SER A 197 -6.07 -5.28 -31.39
C SER A 197 -7.56 -5.38 -31.04
N LEU A 198 -8.01 -4.73 -29.97
CA LEU A 198 -9.39 -4.75 -29.51
C LEU A 198 -10.23 -3.61 -30.09
N THR A 199 -9.59 -2.58 -30.65
CA THR A 199 -10.24 -1.40 -31.25
C THR A 199 -10.26 -1.43 -32.78
N LYS A 200 -9.73 -2.50 -33.40
CA LYS A 200 -9.84 -2.80 -34.84
C LYS A 200 -11.08 -3.63 -35.10
#